data_AF-A0A920KQG2-F1
#
_entry.id   AF-A0A920KQG2-F1
#
_cell.length_a   1.000
_cell.length_b   1.000
_cell.length_c   1.000
_cell.angle_alpha   90.00
_cell.angle_beta   90.00
_cell.angle_gamma   90.00
#
_symmetry.space_group_name_H-M   'P 1'
#
loop_
_entity.id
_entity.type
_entity.pdbx_description
1 polymer ?
#
loop_
_entity_poly.entity_id
_entity_poly.type
_entity_poly.pdbx_seq_one_letter_code
_entity_poly.pdbx_strand_id
1 'polypeptide(L)'
;MEHQCKCPCGTNQFSAHGKPIVRFFCHCTICQDKYQAPFADVTLFKLPAVTLPEQATTYGKYKRFVAIDRGICDACHKPVMAEDG
;
A
#
# COMPACT_ATOMS: atom_id res chain seq x y z
N MET A 1 3.55 -3.32 -19.38
CA MET A 1 2.27 -2.96 -18.76
C MET A 1 2.58 -2.11 -17.56
N GLU A 2 1.95 -0.95 -17.44
CA GLU A 2 2.14 0.01 -16.35
C GLU A 2 0.78 0.26 -15.70
N HIS A 3 0.78 0.39 -14.37
CA HIS A 3 -0.40 0.64 -13.56
C HIS A 3 -0.19 1.94 -12.80
N GLN A 4 -1.03 2.94 -13.08
CA GLN A 4 -1.04 4.18 -12.31
C GLN A 4 -1.78 3.96 -11.00
N CYS A 5 -1.15 4.30 -9.88
CA CYS A 5 -1.73 4.18 -8.56
C CYS A 5 -1.78 5.54 -7.88
N LYS A 6 -2.81 5.75 -7.07
CA LYS A 6 -2.97 6.96 -6.26
C LYS A 6 -3.73 6.66 -4.99
N CYS A 7 -3.43 7.43 -3.94
CA CYS A 7 -4.30 7.44 -2.76
C CYS A 7 -5.68 8.06 -3.11
N PRO A 8 -6.73 7.86 -2.29
CA PRO A 8 -8.07 8.36 -2.59
C PRO A 8 -8.16 9.87 -2.84
N CYS A 9 -7.32 10.69 -2.17
CA CYS A 9 -7.29 12.15 -2.38
C CYS A 9 -6.38 12.59 -3.54
N GLY A 10 -5.60 11.68 -4.14
CA GLY A 10 -4.70 11.97 -5.26
C GLY A 10 -3.38 12.67 -4.90
N THR A 11 -3.13 12.97 -3.62
CA THR A 11 -1.88 13.61 -3.16
C THR A 11 -0.67 12.72 -3.41
N ASN A 12 -0.76 11.43 -3.08
CA ASN A 12 0.28 10.45 -3.37
C ASN A 12 -0.05 9.77 -4.70
N GLN A 13 0.89 9.77 -5.63
CA GLN A 13 0.81 9.10 -6.92
C GLN A 13 2.08 8.30 -7.16
N PHE A 14 1.92 7.10 -7.70
CA PHE A 14 3.02 6.16 -7.93
C PHE A 14 2.65 5.23 -9.07
N SER A 15 3.60 4.44 -9.57
CA SER A 15 3.35 3.47 -10.63
C SER A 15 3.92 2.11 -10.30
N ALA A 16 3.26 1.06 -10.79
CA ALA A 16 3.75 -0.30 -10.75
C ALA A 16 3.86 -0.84 -12.18
N HIS A 17 4.95 -1.55 -12.47
CA HIS A 17 5.28 -2.04 -13.80
C HIS A 17 5.25 -3.58 -13.83
N GLY A 18 4.81 -4.13 -14.96
CA GLY A 18 4.80 -5.57 -15.21
C GLY A 18 3.60 -6.31 -14.63
N LYS A 19 3.79 -7.61 -14.37
CA LYS A 19 2.75 -8.51 -13.87
C LYS A 19 2.80 -8.59 -12.35
N PRO A 20 1.64 -8.51 -11.65
CA PRO A 20 1.57 -8.80 -10.23
C PRO A 20 2.10 -10.20 -9.90
N ILE A 21 2.70 -10.36 -8.72
CA ILE A 21 3.10 -11.65 -8.16
C ILE A 21 1.84 -12.44 -7.76
N VAL A 22 0.93 -11.78 -7.04
CA VAL A 22 -0.32 -12.35 -6.55
C VAL A 22 -1.32 -11.24 -6.28
N ARG A 23 -2.61 -11.57 -6.35
CA ARG A 23 -3.71 -10.76 -5.87
C ARG A 23 -4.61 -11.60 -4.97
N PHE A 24 -4.98 -11.07 -3.80
CA PHE A 24 -5.81 -11.78 -2.83
C PHE A 24 -6.59 -10.81 -1.94
N PHE A 25 -7.67 -11.31 -1.34
CA PHE A 25 -8.41 -10.59 -0.31
C PHE A 25 -7.86 -10.90 1.07
N CYS A 26 -7.46 -9.86 1.82
CA CYS A 26 -7.04 -9.99 3.20
C CYS A 26 -8.20 -9.62 4.14
N HIS A 27 -8.57 -10.55 5.03
CA HIS A 27 -9.65 -10.38 6.00
C HIS A 27 -9.14 -10.16 7.43
N CYS A 28 -7.83 -9.91 7.62
CA CYS A 28 -7.30 -9.74 8.97
C CYS A 28 -7.85 -8.44 9.60
N THR A 29 -8.04 -8.43 10.91
CA THR A 29 -8.59 -7.27 11.62
C THR A 29 -7.73 -6.01 11.47
N ILE A 30 -6.42 -6.16 11.23
CA ILE A 30 -5.52 -5.04 10.93
C ILE A 30 -5.89 -4.40 9.59
N CYS A 31 -6.10 -5.20 8.54
CA CYS A 31 -6.54 -4.68 7.24
C CYS A 31 -7.95 -4.11 7.32
N GLN A 32 -8.85 -4.73 8.08
CA GLN A 32 -10.19 -4.19 8.30
C GLN A 32 -10.15 -2.81 8.97
N ASP A 33 -9.35 -2.66 10.04
CA ASP A 33 -9.14 -1.38 10.73
C ASP A 33 -8.52 -0.33 9.81
N LYS A 34 -7.47 -0.68 9.05
CA LYS A 34 -6.74 0.30 8.23
C LYS A 34 -7.51 0.76 7.01
N TYR A 35 -8.26 -0.14 6.37
CA TYR A 35 -9.03 0.16 5.16
C TYR A 35 -10.49 0.52 5.46
N GLN A 36 -10.96 0.36 6.71
CA GLN A 36 -12.35 0.59 7.12
C GLN A 36 -13.33 -0.19 6.23
N ALA A 37 -13.02 -1.46 5.99
CA ALA A 37 -13.72 -2.36 5.08
C ALA A 37 -13.67 -3.81 5.61
N PRO A 38 -14.59 -4.71 5.22
CA PRO A 38 -14.57 -6.11 5.69
C PRO A 38 -13.35 -6.91 5.19
N PHE A 39 -12.73 -6.46 4.11
CA PHE A 39 -11.50 -7.01 3.55
C PHE A 39 -10.72 -5.94 2.78
N ALA A 40 -9.41 -6.17 2.61
CA ALA A 40 -8.57 -5.40 1.70
C ALA A 40 -8.28 -6.22 0.44
N ASP A 41 -8.41 -5.61 -0.74
CA ASP A 41 -7.98 -6.18 -2.02
C ASP A 41 -6.49 -5.86 -2.22
N VAL A 42 -5.64 -6.86 -2.09
CA VAL A 42 -4.18 -6.70 -2.07
C VAL A 42 -3.60 -7.23 -3.37
N THR A 43 -2.79 -6.42 -4.05
CA THR A 43 -2.01 -6.83 -5.22
C THR A 43 -0.52 -6.61 -4.92
N LEU A 44 0.29 -7.66 -5.03
CA LEU A 44 1.71 -7.60 -4.72
C LEU A 44 2.57 -7.49 -5.98
N PHE A 45 3.58 -6.63 -5.92
CA PHE A 45 4.63 -6.47 -6.93
C PHE A 45 6.01 -6.63 -6.28
N LYS A 46 7.04 -6.91 -7.08
CA LYS A 46 8.42 -6.82 -6.61
C LYS A 46 8.77 -5.35 -6.42
N LEU A 47 9.48 -5.00 -5.35
CA LEU A 47 9.83 -3.62 -5.04
C LEU A 47 10.52 -2.88 -6.22
N PRO A 48 11.48 -3.48 -6.97
CA PRO A 48 12.08 -2.83 -8.14
C PRO A 48 11.12 -2.54 -9.30
N ALA A 49 9.91 -3.11 -9.26
CA ALA A 49 8.86 -2.87 -10.25
C ALA A 49 7.90 -1.76 -9.82
N VAL A 50 8.13 -1.11 -8.68
CA VAL A 50 7.30 -0.01 -8.18
C VAL A 50 8.12 1.27 -8.16
N THR A 51 7.62 2.31 -8.82
CA THR A 51 8.17 3.67 -8.72
C THR A 51 7.51 4.35 -7.55
N LEU A 52 8.23 4.50 -6.43
CA LEU A 52 7.68 5.03 -5.18
C LEU A 52 7.33 6.53 -5.30
N PRO A 53 6.30 7.01 -4.57
CA PRO A 53 5.98 8.44 -4.54
C PRO A 53 7.12 9.22 -3.86
N GLU A 54 7.51 10.38 -4.41
CA GLU A 54 8.58 11.20 -3.84
C GLU A 54 8.22 11.80 -2.46
N GLN A 55 6.95 12.12 -2.15
CA GLN A 55 6.57 12.80 -0.88
C GLN A 55 5.11 12.60 -0.37
N ALA A 56 4.94 12.84 0.95
CA ALA A 56 3.74 12.81 1.81
C ALA A 56 3.20 11.43 2.23
N THR A 57 4.12 10.50 2.51
CA THR A 57 3.80 9.22 3.11
C THR A 57 4.57 9.05 4.43
N THR A 58 3.85 9.08 5.56
CA THR A 58 4.41 8.65 6.84
C THR A 58 4.39 7.13 6.92
N TYR A 59 5.56 6.51 7.04
CA TYR A 59 5.69 5.08 7.26
C TYR A 59 5.56 4.77 8.75
N GLY A 60 4.44 4.13 9.11
CA GLY A 60 4.25 3.61 10.46
C GLY A 60 4.89 2.23 10.58
N LYS A 61 5.91 2.08 11.45
CA LYS A 61 6.48 0.76 11.78
C LYS A 61 5.49 -0.06 12.61
N TYR A 62 4.76 -0.97 12.00
CA TYR A 62 3.85 -1.88 12.72
C TYR A 62 4.59 -3.15 13.16
N LYS A 63 5.08 -3.17 14.41
CA LYS A 63 5.87 -4.26 15.02
C LYS A 63 5.05 -5.48 15.47
N ARG A 64 4.21 -6.10 14.64
CA ARG A 64 3.68 -7.44 14.96
C ARG A 64 3.84 -8.42 13.79
N PHE A 65 4.84 -9.28 13.97
CA PHE A 65 5.15 -10.54 13.27
C PHE A 65 5.68 -10.54 11.84
N VAL A 66 5.56 -9.47 11.08
CA VAL A 66 6.39 -9.16 9.89
C VAL A 66 6.46 -7.64 9.83
N ALA A 67 7.64 -7.04 9.70
CA ALA A 67 7.80 -5.60 9.70
C ALA A 67 7.35 -5.03 8.35
N ILE A 68 6.05 -5.06 8.10
CA ILE A 68 5.44 -4.44 6.93
C ILE A 68 5.33 -2.94 7.24
N ASP A 69 6.14 -2.15 6.55
CA ASP A 69 6.09 -0.70 6.60
C ASP A 69 4.91 -0.22 5.74
N ARG A 70 3.91 0.35 6.41
CA ARG A 70 2.69 0.83 5.76
C ARG A 70 2.80 2.33 5.56
N GLY A 71 2.83 2.73 4.31
CA GLY A 71 2.75 4.13 3.92
C GLY A 71 1.34 4.68 4.10
N ILE A 72 1.20 5.70 4.94
CA ILE A 72 -0.06 6.44 5.16
C ILE A 72 0.06 7.82 4.55
N CYS A 73 -0.94 8.23 3.76
CA CYS A 73 -0.98 9.57 3.19
C CYS A 73 -1.24 10.62 4.28
N ASP A 74 -0.39 11.64 4.37
CA ASP A 74 -0.53 12.69 5.40
C ASP A 74 -1.75 13.60 5.19
N ALA A 75 -2.30 13.66 3.97
CA ALA A 75 -3.46 14.49 3.64
C ALA A 75 -4.81 13.80 3.93
N CYS A 76 -4.98 12.55 3.52
CA CYS A 76 -6.24 11.82 3.69
C CYS A 76 -6.21 10.76 4.79
N HIS A 77 -5.04 10.50 5.38
CA HIS A 77 -4.83 9.48 6.41
C HIS A 77 -5.27 8.07 5.99
N LYS A 78 -5.25 7.79 4.68
CA LYS A 78 -5.56 6.47 4.11
C LYS A 78 -4.28 5.75 3.68
N PRO A 79 -4.30 4.40 3.65
CA PRO A 79 -3.18 3.62 3.13
C PRO A 79 -2.84 3.98 1.67
N VAL A 80 -1.55 4.10 1.38
CA VAL A 80 -1.02 4.35 0.02
C VAL A 80 -0.46 3.06 -0.56
N MET A 81 0.52 2.48 0.14
CA MET A 81 1.15 1.21 -0.20
C MET A 81 1.73 0.58 1.07
N ALA A 82 2.16 -0.66 0.97
CA ALA A 82 2.89 -1.36 2.03
C ALA A 82 4.08 -2.09 1.42
N GLU A 83 5.23 -2.02 2.08
CA GLU A 83 6.45 -2.72 1.69
C GLU A 83 6.97 -3.60 2.83
N ASP A 84 7.68 -4.65 2.46
CA ASP A 84 8.42 -5.48 3.42
C ASP A 84 9.74 -4.77 3.72
N GLY A 85 10.01 -4.50 5.00
CA GLY A 85 11.18 -3.73 5.46
C GLY A 85 12.48 -4.50 5.56
#